data_AF-A0A803JM13-F1
#
_entry.id   AF-A0A803JM13-F1
#
_cell.length_a   1.000
_cell.length_b   1.000
_cell.length_c   1.000
_cell.angle_alpha   90.00
_cell.angle_beta   90.00
_cell.angle_gamma   90.00
#
_symmetry.space_group_name_H-M   'P 1'
#
loop_
_entity.id
_entity.type
_entity.pdbx_description
1 polymer ?
#
loop_
_entity_poly.entity_id
_entity_poly.type
_entity_poly.pdbx_seq_one_letter_code
_entity_poly.pdbx_strand_id
1 'polypeptide(L)'
;MTGYTAAAVSVTPGKCCRGVHKLQARGMHKQQARGMHKPQARGMHKPQARGMHKQQARGMHKQQARGMHKPQARGMHKQQARGMHKQQARGMHKQQARGMHKQQARGMHKQQARGMHKPQARGMHKQQARGMHKPQARGMHKQQARGMHKQQARGMHKQQARGMHKQQARGTHKQQARGTHKQQARGTHKQQARGTHKQQARGTHKQQARGTHKQQARGTHKQQARGTHKQQARGTHKLQARGTHKLQARGTHKQQARGTHKLQARGTHKQQARGTHKLQARGTHKQQARGTHKLQARGTHKQQARGTHKLQARGTHKQQARGTHKLQARGTHKQQARGTHKQQARGMHKQQARGTHKLQARGMHKQQARGMHKQQARGTHKLQARGTHKQQARGTHKQQARGTHKQQARGTHKLQARGMHKQQARGMHKQQARGMHKQQARGMHKQQARGMHKQQARGMHKQQANLTAVPIHCNNMRHCI
;
A
#
# COMPACT_ATOMS: atom_id res chain seq x y z
N MET A 1 88.65 34.35 -14.05
CA MET A 1 88.05 33.86 -15.31
C MET A 1 87.11 32.70 -15.00
N THR A 2 86.00 32.61 -15.77
CA THR A 2 85.14 31.43 -16.05
C THR A 2 84.46 30.70 -14.87
N GLY A 3 83.16 30.41 -14.83
CA GLY A 3 82.04 30.56 -15.76
C GLY A 3 80.74 30.01 -15.13
N TYR A 4 79.59 30.50 -15.59
CA TYR A 4 78.27 29.91 -15.34
C TYR A 4 78.21 28.48 -15.92
N THR A 5 77.48 27.56 -15.29
CA THR A 5 76.47 26.67 -15.95
C THR A 5 75.85 25.64 -15.00
N ALA A 6 74.57 25.37 -15.25
CA ALA A 6 73.77 24.39 -14.53
C ALA A 6 74.24 22.95 -14.80
N ALA A 7 74.31 22.10 -13.77
CA ALA A 7 74.51 20.66 -13.94
C ALA A 7 73.57 19.85 -13.02
N ALA A 8 73.05 18.77 -13.60
CA ALA A 8 71.91 18.01 -13.13
C ALA A 8 72.10 17.44 -11.71
N VAL A 9 71.09 17.63 -10.86
CA VAL A 9 71.01 16.95 -9.56
C VAL A 9 70.85 15.44 -9.82
N SER A 10 71.96 14.72 -9.65
CA SER A 10 71.97 13.28 -9.51
C SER A 10 71.05 12.88 -8.35
N VAL A 11 70.14 11.98 -8.65
CA VAL A 11 69.08 11.55 -7.76
C VAL A 11 69.63 10.51 -6.79
N THR A 12 70.07 10.95 -5.61
CA THR A 12 70.34 10.05 -4.49
C THR A 12 69.03 9.63 -3.80
N PRO A 13 68.81 8.32 -3.56
CA PRO A 13 67.59 7.81 -2.95
C PRO A 13 67.60 7.96 -1.42
N GLY A 14 67.42 9.18 -0.90
CA GLY A 14 67.14 9.36 0.53
C GLY A 14 67.55 10.70 1.13
N LYS A 15 66.84 11.79 0.81
CA LYS A 15 67.02 13.07 1.52
C LYS A 15 66.03 13.20 2.68
N CYS A 16 66.56 13.52 3.89
CA CYS A 16 65.78 13.89 5.07
C CYS A 16 65.79 15.42 5.19
N CYS A 17 64.67 16.09 4.85
CA CYS A 17 64.63 17.56 4.82
C CYS A 17 63.84 18.11 6.02
N ARG A 18 64.50 18.93 6.86
CA ARG A 18 63.90 19.79 7.90
C ARG A 18 63.79 21.22 7.35
N GLY A 19 62.66 21.91 7.56
CA GLY A 19 62.47 23.32 7.18
C GLY A 19 61.49 23.58 6.03
N VAL A 20 61.49 24.79 5.47
CA VAL A 20 60.63 25.23 4.35
C VAL A 20 61.32 24.94 3.01
N HIS A 21 60.91 23.91 2.27
CA HIS A 21 61.60 23.51 1.03
C HIS A 21 60.67 23.35 -0.19
N LYS A 22 61.15 23.81 -1.36
CA LYS A 22 60.52 23.64 -2.69
C LYS A 22 61.42 22.72 -3.52
N LEU A 23 61.00 21.47 -3.73
CA LEU A 23 61.81 20.43 -4.37
C LEU A 23 61.14 19.95 -5.66
N GLN A 24 61.88 19.87 -6.77
CA GLN A 24 61.45 19.24 -8.02
C GLN A 24 62.21 17.92 -8.20
N ALA A 25 61.49 16.81 -8.38
CA ALA A 25 62.10 15.47 -8.50
C ALA A 25 61.51 14.69 -9.67
N ARG A 26 62.37 14.22 -10.60
CA ARG A 26 62.02 13.36 -11.75
C ARG A 26 62.66 11.97 -11.56
N GLY A 27 61.92 10.89 -11.80
CA GLY A 27 62.43 9.50 -11.70
C GLY A 27 61.91 8.71 -10.49
N MET A 28 62.74 7.81 -9.94
CA MET A 28 62.45 7.00 -8.74
C MET A 28 63.02 7.64 -7.47
N HIS A 29 62.17 7.98 -6.49
CA HIS A 29 62.62 8.67 -5.26
C HIS A 29 61.93 8.18 -3.98
N LYS A 30 62.70 8.08 -2.89
CA LYS A 30 62.23 7.92 -1.51
C LYS A 30 62.58 9.21 -0.74
N GLN A 31 61.62 9.81 -0.03
CA GLN A 31 61.84 11.07 0.69
C GLN A 31 61.17 11.05 2.06
N GLN A 32 61.87 11.56 3.08
CA GLN A 32 61.31 11.83 4.40
C GLN A 32 61.35 13.34 4.66
N ALA A 33 60.21 13.94 4.95
CA ALA A 33 60.09 15.39 5.12
C ALA A 33 59.39 15.74 6.43
N ARG A 34 60.01 16.61 7.25
CA ARG A 34 59.43 17.17 8.48
C ARG A 34 59.34 18.70 8.36
N GLY A 35 58.19 19.29 8.67
CA GLY A 35 57.96 20.74 8.62
C GLY A 35 57.01 21.19 7.50
N MET A 36 57.33 22.30 6.83
CA MET A 36 56.53 22.92 5.76
C MET A 36 57.12 22.63 4.37
N HIS A 37 56.47 21.77 3.57
CA HIS A 37 57.08 21.30 2.30
C HIS A 37 56.17 21.47 1.08
N LYS A 38 56.75 21.90 -0.06
CA LYS A 38 56.04 22.08 -1.35
C LYS A 38 56.68 21.30 -2.53
N PRO A 39 56.77 19.95 -2.49
CA PRO A 39 57.45 19.21 -3.56
C PRO A 39 56.59 18.98 -4.81
N GLN A 40 57.24 19.01 -5.97
CA GLN A 40 56.73 18.67 -7.29
C GLN A 40 57.46 17.42 -7.81
N ALA A 41 56.72 16.34 -8.08
CA ALA A 41 57.30 15.04 -8.36
C ALA A 41 56.71 14.38 -9.62
N ARG A 42 57.57 13.89 -10.53
CA ARG A 42 57.20 13.09 -11.71
C ARG A 42 57.89 11.72 -11.65
N GLY A 43 57.16 10.63 -11.86
CA GLY A 43 57.69 9.26 -11.85
C GLY A 43 57.16 8.41 -10.68
N MET A 44 58.03 7.61 -10.08
CA MET A 44 57.74 6.69 -8.97
C MET A 44 58.23 7.27 -7.64
N HIS A 45 57.32 7.69 -6.74
CA HIS A 45 57.72 8.35 -5.49
C HIS A 45 57.11 7.70 -4.24
N LYS A 46 57.90 7.60 -3.16
CA LYS A 46 57.46 7.09 -1.84
C LYS A 46 57.73 8.10 -0.70
N PRO A 47 56.99 9.23 -0.61
CA PRO A 47 57.23 10.23 0.43
C PRO A 47 56.58 9.88 1.79
N GLN A 48 57.32 10.11 2.87
CA GLN A 48 56.81 10.15 4.25
C GLN A 48 56.90 11.58 4.79
N ALA A 49 55.75 12.19 5.10
CA ALA A 49 55.68 13.60 5.49
C ALA A 49 54.98 13.82 6.84
N ARG A 50 55.60 14.62 7.72
CA ARG A 50 55.02 15.10 9.00
C ARG A 50 55.01 16.63 9.03
N GLY A 51 53.84 17.24 9.26
CA GLY A 51 53.68 18.69 9.30
C GLY A 51 52.68 19.22 8.26
N MET A 52 53.00 20.38 7.65
CA MET A 52 52.20 21.04 6.62
C MET A 52 52.78 20.77 5.23
N HIS A 53 52.04 20.11 4.34
CA HIS A 53 52.59 19.69 3.05
C HIS A 53 51.65 19.97 1.87
N LYS A 54 52.17 20.57 0.80
CA LYS A 54 51.44 20.81 -0.46
C LYS A 54 52.19 20.15 -1.61
N GLN A 55 51.74 18.98 -2.03
CA GLN A 55 52.41 18.17 -3.06
C GLN A 55 51.72 18.26 -4.42
N GLN A 56 52.49 18.28 -5.50
CA GLN A 56 52.02 17.96 -6.85
C GLN A 56 52.77 16.74 -7.39
N ALA A 57 52.04 15.73 -7.82
CA ALA A 57 52.57 14.40 -8.13
C ALA A 57 51.97 13.84 -9.43
N ARG A 58 52.81 13.43 -10.39
CA ARG A 58 52.43 12.70 -11.62
C ARG A 58 53.13 11.33 -11.66
N GLY A 59 52.40 10.25 -11.96
CA GLY A 59 52.95 8.89 -12.04
C GLY A 59 52.43 7.95 -10.94
N MET A 60 53.30 7.07 -10.41
CA MET A 60 52.97 6.13 -9.34
C MET A 60 53.48 6.65 -7.99
N HIS A 61 52.58 6.91 -7.02
CA HIS A 61 52.98 7.48 -5.73
C HIS A 61 52.42 6.68 -4.55
N LYS A 62 53.25 6.46 -3.52
CA LYS A 62 52.86 5.85 -2.24
C LYS A 62 53.24 6.79 -1.08
N GLN A 63 52.27 7.51 -0.53
CA GLN A 63 52.49 8.54 0.48
C GLN A 63 51.98 8.12 1.87
N GLN A 64 52.77 8.42 2.91
CA GLN A 64 52.32 8.42 4.31
C GLN A 64 52.44 9.82 4.88
N ALA A 65 51.35 10.34 5.45
CA ALA A 65 51.22 11.74 5.81
C ALA A 65 50.55 11.93 7.19
N ARG A 66 51.18 12.70 8.08
CA ARG A 66 50.60 13.15 9.36
C ARG A 66 50.59 14.68 9.43
N GLY A 67 49.47 15.29 9.81
CA GLY A 67 49.32 16.75 9.91
C GLY A 67 48.34 17.34 8.88
N MET A 68 48.68 18.49 8.30
CA MET A 68 47.87 19.21 7.30
C MET A 68 48.42 18.97 5.89
N HIS A 69 47.70 18.27 5.02
CA HIS A 69 48.20 17.95 3.68
C HIS A 69 47.23 18.34 2.55
N LYS A 70 47.79 18.86 1.45
CA LYS A 70 47.06 19.25 0.24
C LYS A 70 47.68 18.65 -1.04
N PRO A 71 47.61 17.32 -1.24
CA PRO A 71 48.20 16.67 -2.42
C PRO A 71 47.31 16.79 -3.67
N GLN A 72 47.95 17.09 -4.80
CA GLN A 72 47.40 17.02 -6.15
C GLN A 72 48.11 15.91 -6.92
N ALA A 73 47.37 14.91 -7.37
CA ALA A 73 47.90 13.63 -7.82
C ALA A 73 47.28 13.19 -9.15
N ARG A 74 48.09 12.85 -10.16
CA ARG A 74 47.65 12.23 -11.44
C ARG A 74 48.37 10.88 -11.64
N GLY A 75 47.64 9.81 -11.94
CA GLY A 75 48.20 8.46 -12.14
C GLY A 75 47.72 7.45 -11.08
N MET A 76 48.60 6.59 -10.58
CA MET A 76 48.31 5.58 -9.55
C MET A 76 48.79 6.04 -8.17
N HIS A 77 47.89 6.18 -7.21
CA HIS A 77 48.20 6.79 -5.90
C HIS A 77 47.72 5.94 -4.72
N LYS A 78 48.62 5.64 -3.77
CA LYS A 78 48.28 4.99 -2.49
C LYS A 78 48.64 5.93 -1.34
N GLN A 79 47.65 6.38 -0.56
CA GLN A 79 47.89 7.35 0.51
C GLN A 79 47.35 6.86 1.86
N GLN A 80 48.16 7.02 2.91
CA GLN A 80 47.74 6.91 4.31
C GLN A 80 47.90 8.26 5.00
N ALA A 81 46.80 8.79 5.55
CA ALA A 81 46.70 10.17 6.00
C ALA A 81 46.07 10.24 7.40
N ARG A 82 46.72 10.94 8.34
CA ARG A 82 46.15 11.31 9.66
C ARG A 82 46.15 12.83 9.83
N GLY A 83 45.05 13.42 10.26
CA GLY A 83 44.91 14.88 10.47
C GLY A 83 43.93 15.55 9.50
N MET A 84 44.28 16.74 8.99
CA MET A 84 43.47 17.53 8.06
C MET A 84 44.00 17.39 6.63
N HIS A 85 43.15 16.94 5.70
CA HIS A 85 43.61 16.56 4.36
C HIS A 85 42.67 17.07 3.25
N LYS A 86 43.24 17.73 2.23
CA LYS A 86 42.51 18.21 1.04
C LYS A 86 43.15 17.67 -0.24
N GLN A 87 42.65 16.55 -0.76
CA GLN A 87 43.24 15.86 -1.91
C GLN A 87 42.46 16.10 -3.21
N GLN A 88 43.20 16.30 -4.31
CA GLN A 88 42.69 16.19 -5.68
C GLN A 88 43.42 15.06 -6.41
N ALA A 89 42.71 14.03 -6.86
CA ALA A 89 43.29 12.86 -7.51
C ALA A 89 42.61 12.56 -8.86
N ARG A 90 43.39 12.27 -9.90
CA ARG A 90 42.93 11.74 -11.20
C ARG A 90 43.63 10.41 -11.50
N GLY A 91 42.87 9.36 -11.81
CA GLY A 91 43.39 8.03 -12.12
C GLY A 91 42.94 6.97 -11.11
N MET A 92 43.82 6.03 -10.77
CA MET A 92 43.56 4.98 -9.79
C MET A 92 44.08 5.40 -8.41
N HIS A 93 43.22 5.44 -7.40
CA HIS A 93 43.70 5.76 -6.04
C HIS A 93 43.15 4.88 -4.91
N LYS A 94 44.00 4.60 -3.92
CA LYS A 94 43.66 3.90 -2.68
C LYS A 94 44.03 4.77 -1.49
N GLN A 95 43.06 5.17 -0.68
CA GLN A 95 43.27 6.07 0.45
C GLN A 95 42.77 5.50 1.77
N GLN A 96 43.55 5.67 2.84
CA GLN A 96 43.14 5.48 4.22
C GLN A 96 43.32 6.80 4.98
N ALA A 97 42.23 7.42 5.44
CA ALA A 97 42.23 8.71 6.09
C ALA A 97 41.58 8.65 7.48
N ARG A 98 42.24 9.24 8.49
CA ARG A 98 41.67 9.49 9.83
C ARG A 98 41.71 11.00 10.12
N GLY A 99 40.58 11.57 10.55
CA GLY A 99 40.45 13.00 10.84
C GLY A 99 39.46 13.70 9.91
N MET A 100 39.77 14.96 9.54
CA MET A 100 38.95 15.77 8.63
C MET A 100 39.50 15.70 7.21
N HIS A 101 38.69 15.28 6.25
CA HIS A 101 39.15 15.11 4.87
C HIS A 101 38.16 15.59 3.81
N LYS A 102 38.68 16.35 2.83
CA LYS A 102 37.97 16.79 1.63
C LYS A 102 38.67 16.20 0.40
N GLN A 103 37.94 15.42 -0.39
CA GLN A 103 38.48 14.78 -1.58
C GLN A 103 37.77 15.22 -2.85
N GLN A 104 38.53 15.37 -3.92
CA GLN A 104 38.01 15.38 -5.29
C GLN A 104 38.74 14.30 -6.09
N ALA A 105 38.02 13.27 -6.52
CA ALA A 105 38.58 12.15 -7.24
C ALA A 105 37.85 11.90 -8.56
N ARG A 106 38.62 11.69 -9.63
CA ARG A 106 38.14 11.21 -10.93
C ARG A 106 38.86 9.90 -11.30
N GLY A 107 38.11 8.86 -11.66
CA GLY A 107 38.64 7.56 -12.06
C GLY A 107 38.18 6.43 -11.14
N MET A 108 39.07 5.49 -10.84
CA MET A 108 38.80 4.33 -9.99
C MET A 108 39.36 4.55 -8.59
N HIS A 109 38.53 4.37 -7.55
CA HIS A 109 39.05 4.52 -6.20
C HIS A 109 38.47 3.72 -5.06
N LYS A 110 39.33 3.49 -4.06
CA LYS A 110 39.02 2.80 -2.82
C LYS A 110 39.42 3.66 -1.62
N GLN A 111 38.45 4.07 -0.81
CA GLN A 111 38.67 4.92 0.36
C GLN A 111 38.19 4.25 1.65
N GLN A 112 39.00 4.32 2.70
CA GLN A 112 38.62 4.04 4.07
C GLN A 112 38.80 5.31 4.91
N ALA A 113 37.73 5.76 5.54
CA ALA A 113 37.64 7.07 6.17
C ALA A 113 37.06 6.95 7.59
N ARG A 114 37.73 7.55 8.58
CA ARG A 114 37.19 7.74 9.95
C ARG A 114 37.21 9.23 10.32
N GLY A 115 36.11 9.78 10.84
CA GLY A 115 35.99 11.20 11.20
C GLY A 115 35.01 11.96 10.31
N MET A 116 35.33 13.21 9.95
CA MET A 116 34.49 14.06 9.10
C MET A 116 34.98 14.06 7.64
N HIS A 117 34.15 13.63 6.69
CA HIS A 117 34.59 13.50 5.28
C HIS A 117 33.61 14.10 4.28
N LYS A 118 34.13 14.83 3.29
CA LYS A 118 33.36 15.40 2.17
C LYS A 118 33.98 15.00 0.82
N PRO A 119 33.87 13.72 0.40
CA PRO A 119 34.43 13.26 -0.87
C PRO A 119 33.50 13.59 -2.05
N GLN A 120 34.09 14.09 -3.13
CA GLN A 120 33.48 14.26 -4.45
C GLN A 120 34.14 13.28 -5.41
N ALA A 121 33.35 12.38 -5.97
CA ALA A 121 33.82 11.20 -6.69
C ALA A 121 33.12 11.07 -8.04
N ARG A 122 33.90 11.00 -9.14
CA ARG A 122 33.40 10.67 -10.48
C ARG A 122 34.10 9.42 -11.01
N GLY A 123 33.34 8.40 -11.40
CA GLY A 123 33.86 7.12 -11.89
C GLY A 123 33.45 5.95 -10.99
N MET A 124 34.29 4.94 -10.85
CA MET A 124 34.02 3.74 -10.07
C MET A 124 34.64 3.86 -8.67
N HIS A 125 33.84 3.76 -7.60
CA HIS A 125 34.40 3.87 -6.25
C HIS A 125 33.82 2.97 -5.16
N LYS A 126 34.69 2.58 -4.23
CA LYS A 126 34.37 1.81 -3.04
C LYS A 126 34.76 2.60 -1.80
N GLN A 127 33.79 2.96 -0.96
CA GLN A 127 34.01 3.75 0.24
C GLN A 127 33.54 3.01 1.50
N GLN A 128 34.39 3.00 2.54
CA GLN A 128 34.04 2.60 3.90
C GLN A 128 34.25 3.80 4.81
N ALA A 129 33.20 4.25 5.47
CA ALA A 129 33.21 5.51 6.20
C ALA A 129 32.58 5.34 7.60
N ARG A 130 33.27 5.80 8.64
CA ARG A 130 32.74 5.90 10.02
C ARG A 130 32.79 7.36 10.50
N GLY A 131 31.68 7.89 11.00
CA GLY A 131 31.57 9.27 11.48
C GLY A 131 30.57 10.09 10.67
N MET A 132 30.91 11.36 10.41
CA MET A 132 30.07 12.30 9.67
C MET A 132 30.54 12.42 8.21
N HIS A 133 29.68 12.07 7.25
CA HIS A 133 30.09 12.07 5.83
C HIS A 133 29.08 12.74 4.90
N LYS A 134 29.59 13.54 3.95
CA LYS A 134 28.80 14.19 2.91
C LYS A 134 29.31 13.85 1.50
N PRO A 135 29.18 12.59 1.04
CA PRO A 135 29.68 12.15 -0.26
C PRO A 135 28.80 12.66 -1.42
N GLN A 136 29.45 13.12 -2.49
CA GLN A 136 28.84 13.38 -3.79
C GLN A 136 29.48 12.44 -4.82
N ALA A 137 28.65 11.58 -5.42
CA ALA A 137 29.10 10.46 -6.23
C ALA A 137 28.40 10.44 -7.59
N ARG A 138 29.16 10.39 -8.68
CA ARG A 138 28.65 10.15 -10.05
C ARG A 138 29.34 8.92 -10.65
N GLY A 139 28.57 7.97 -11.15
CA GLY A 139 29.07 6.71 -11.72
C GLY A 139 28.70 5.50 -10.84
N MET A 140 29.54 4.47 -10.86
CA MET A 140 29.32 3.23 -10.11
C MET A 140 29.92 3.32 -8.72
N HIS A 141 29.13 3.09 -7.67
CA HIS A 141 29.72 3.10 -6.32
C HIS A 141 29.14 2.13 -5.30
N LYS A 142 30.03 1.67 -4.42
CA LYS A 142 29.72 0.80 -3.29
C LYS A 142 30.14 1.49 -2.00
N GLN A 143 29.18 1.81 -1.12
CA GLN A 143 29.45 2.50 0.13
C GLN A 143 28.98 1.70 1.35
N GLN A 144 29.81 1.62 2.37
CA GLN A 144 29.46 1.20 3.72
C GLN A 144 29.66 2.38 4.67
N ALA A 145 28.60 2.84 5.31
CA ALA A 145 28.64 4.00 6.20
C ALA A 145 28.03 3.69 7.57
N ARG A 146 28.73 4.11 8.64
CA ARG A 146 28.24 4.12 10.02
C ARG A 146 28.31 5.54 10.58
N GLY A 147 27.25 6.00 11.23
CA GLY A 147 27.16 7.35 11.82
C GLY A 147 26.14 8.23 11.11
N MET A 148 26.46 9.50 10.89
CA MET A 148 25.59 10.45 10.21
C MET A 148 26.06 10.69 8.78
N HIS A 149 25.20 10.50 7.78
CA HIS A 149 25.60 10.86 6.42
C HIS A 149 24.53 11.53 5.56
N LYS A 150 25.01 12.41 4.67
CA LYS A 150 24.22 13.09 3.64
C LYS A 150 24.81 12.82 2.26
N GLN A 151 24.21 11.91 1.51
CA GLN A 151 24.72 11.46 0.21
C GLN A 151 23.91 12.04 -0.95
N GLN A 152 24.61 12.44 -2.01
CA GLN A 152 24.06 12.68 -3.34
C GLN A 152 24.71 11.73 -4.34
N ALA A 153 23.90 10.91 -5.01
CA ALA A 153 24.34 9.83 -5.87
C ALA A 153 23.64 9.91 -7.24
N ARG A 154 24.41 9.86 -8.33
CA ARG A 154 23.91 9.68 -9.71
C ARG A 154 24.58 8.47 -10.35
N GLY A 155 23.79 7.57 -10.94
CA GLY A 155 24.28 6.33 -11.55
C GLY A 155 23.97 5.10 -10.70
N MET A 156 24.76 4.04 -10.87
CA MET A 156 24.54 2.77 -10.20
C MET A 156 25.18 2.74 -8.81
N HIS A 157 24.41 2.40 -7.77
CA HIS A 157 24.97 2.36 -6.43
C HIS A 157 24.43 1.29 -5.48
N LYS A 158 25.35 0.80 -4.64
CA LYS A 158 25.07 -0.17 -3.57
C LYS A 158 25.51 0.43 -2.24
N GLN A 159 24.56 0.59 -1.31
CA GLN A 159 24.81 1.23 -0.04
C GLN A 159 24.38 0.35 1.14
N GLN A 160 25.25 0.26 2.16
CA GLN A 160 24.91 -0.25 3.49
C GLN A 160 25.14 0.84 4.53
N ALA A 161 24.12 1.12 5.33
CA ALA A 161 24.04 2.32 6.14
C ALA A 161 23.50 2.00 7.55
N ARG A 162 24.20 2.41 8.61
CA ARG A 162 23.74 2.33 10.02
C ARG A 162 23.85 3.68 10.72
N GLY A 163 22.76 4.16 11.32
CA GLY A 163 22.67 5.51 11.93
C GLY A 163 21.64 6.43 11.26
N MET A 164 21.94 7.73 11.22
CA MET A 164 21.04 8.77 10.67
C MET A 164 21.46 9.21 9.28
N HIS A 165 20.57 9.02 8.29
CA HIS A 165 20.97 9.10 6.88
C HIS A 165 20.01 9.92 6.03
N LYS A 166 20.56 10.82 5.20
CA LYS A 166 19.82 11.56 4.18
C LYS A 166 20.41 11.25 2.81
N GLN A 167 19.61 10.70 1.90
CA GLN A 167 20.08 10.30 0.57
C GLN A 167 19.23 10.91 -0.53
N GLN A 168 19.88 11.43 -1.56
CA GLN A 168 19.28 11.79 -2.83
C GLN A 168 19.94 10.97 -3.94
N ALA A 169 19.15 10.16 -4.63
CA ALA A 169 19.62 9.15 -5.57
C ALA A 169 18.90 9.28 -6.92
N ARG A 170 19.66 9.29 -8.03
CA ARG A 170 19.14 9.13 -9.39
C ARG A 170 19.82 7.96 -10.09
N GLY A 171 19.03 7.08 -10.71
CA GLY A 171 19.51 5.86 -11.39
C GLY A 171 19.22 4.58 -10.60
N THR A 172 19.96 3.52 -10.90
CA THR A 172 19.73 2.19 -10.33
C THR A 172 20.40 2.04 -8.96
N HIS A 173 19.65 1.63 -7.94
CA HIS A 173 20.24 1.49 -6.60
C HIS A 173 19.73 0.37 -5.71
N LYS A 174 20.65 -0.12 -4.88
CA LYS A 174 20.41 -1.13 -3.84
C LYS A 174 20.85 -0.60 -2.48
N GLN A 175 19.91 -0.45 -1.54
CA GLN A 175 20.20 0.09 -0.21
C GLN A 175 19.77 -0.89 0.89
N GLN A 176 20.62 -1.03 1.91
CA GLN A 176 20.29 -1.62 3.20
C GLN A 176 20.54 -0.57 4.29
N ALA A 177 19.50 -0.20 5.03
CA ALA A 177 19.57 0.85 6.05
C ALA A 177 19.00 0.38 7.40
N ARG A 178 19.71 0.70 8.49
CA ARG A 178 19.23 0.55 9.87
C ARG A 178 19.33 1.90 10.61
N GLY A 179 18.24 2.31 11.26
CA GLY A 179 18.15 3.59 11.97
C GLY A 179 17.19 4.56 11.29
N THR A 180 17.40 5.86 11.50
CA THR A 180 16.54 6.93 10.98
C THR A 180 17.00 7.38 9.60
N HIS A 181 16.11 7.37 8.61
CA HIS A 181 16.50 7.73 7.24
C HIS A 181 15.46 8.54 6.45
N LYS A 182 15.98 9.49 5.66
CA LYS A 182 15.22 10.29 4.69
C LYS A 182 15.79 10.07 3.30
N GLN A 183 14.97 9.54 2.38
CA GLN A 183 15.40 9.22 1.02
C GLN A 183 14.53 9.89 -0.04
N GLN A 184 15.19 10.44 -1.07
CA GLN A 184 14.58 10.85 -2.33
C GLN A 184 15.24 10.07 -3.47
N ALA A 185 14.45 9.32 -4.22
CA ALA A 185 14.92 8.37 -5.22
C ALA A 185 14.16 8.53 -6.55
N ARG A 186 14.90 8.60 -7.68
CA ARG A 186 14.35 8.51 -9.03
C ARG A 186 15.03 7.41 -9.84
N GLY A 187 14.26 6.53 -10.46
CA GLY A 187 14.74 5.38 -11.23
C GLY A 187 14.44 4.04 -10.55
N THR A 188 15.23 3.02 -10.85
CA THR A 188 15.01 1.65 -10.37
C THR A 188 15.66 1.42 -9.01
N HIS A 189 14.91 0.92 -8.03
CA HIS A 189 15.46 0.76 -6.68
C HIS A 189 15.01 -0.47 -5.89
N LYS A 190 15.96 -1.01 -5.11
CA LYS A 190 15.75 -2.10 -4.15
C LYS A 190 16.20 -1.64 -2.77
N GLN A 191 15.29 -1.58 -1.81
CA GLN A 191 15.58 -1.11 -0.45
C GLN A 191 15.15 -2.13 0.60
N GLN A 192 16.02 -2.34 1.59
CA GLN A 192 15.69 -3.00 2.85
C GLN A 192 15.97 -2.03 4.00
N ALA A 193 14.96 -1.80 4.84
CA ALA A 193 15.00 -0.77 5.87
C ALA A 193 14.44 -1.27 7.21
N ARG A 194 15.15 -0.97 8.30
CA ARG A 194 14.69 -1.17 9.70
C ARG A 194 14.84 0.12 10.50
N GLY A 195 13.78 0.54 11.19
CA GLY A 195 13.78 1.75 12.02
C GLY A 195 12.69 2.74 11.60
N THR A 196 13.01 4.03 11.60
CA THR A 196 12.09 5.11 11.22
C THR A 196 12.47 5.68 9.86
N HIS A 197 11.52 5.81 8.92
CA HIS A 197 11.84 6.39 7.62
C HIS A 197 10.81 7.26 6.92
N LYS A 198 11.36 8.18 6.11
CA LYS A 198 10.62 9.01 5.18
C LYS A 198 11.18 8.84 3.77
N GLN A 199 10.37 8.32 2.85
CA GLN A 199 10.80 8.05 1.48
C GLN A 199 9.90 8.77 0.45
N GLN A 200 10.53 9.35 -0.56
CA GLN A 200 9.88 9.80 -1.79
C GLN A 200 10.54 9.09 -2.97
N ALA A 201 9.75 8.38 -3.77
CA ALA A 201 10.22 7.49 -4.82
C ALA A 201 9.45 7.72 -6.13
N ARG A 202 10.17 7.86 -7.26
CA ARG A 202 9.60 7.87 -8.62
C ARG A 202 10.29 6.83 -9.51
N GLY A 203 9.51 5.96 -10.14
CA GLY A 203 9.99 4.87 -11.00
C GLY A 203 9.67 3.49 -10.42
N THR A 204 10.47 2.50 -10.78
CA THR A 204 10.27 1.09 -10.39
C THR A 204 10.93 0.77 -9.06
N HIS A 205 10.19 0.18 -8.11
CA HIS A 205 10.76 -0.13 -6.80
C HIS A 205 10.31 -1.39 -6.09
N LYS A 206 11.27 -1.97 -5.35
CA LYS A 206 11.08 -3.10 -4.44
C LYS A 206 11.55 -2.72 -3.05
N GLN A 207 10.64 -2.67 -2.09
CA GLN A 207 10.95 -2.26 -0.71
C GLN A 207 10.53 -3.34 0.31
N GLN A 208 11.41 -3.60 1.27
CA GLN A 208 11.10 -4.33 2.49
C GLN A 208 11.39 -3.44 3.70
N ALA A 209 10.42 -3.30 4.59
CA ALA A 209 10.41 -2.24 5.57
C ALA A 209 9.87 -2.75 6.93
N ARG A 210 10.63 -2.54 8.01
CA ARG A 210 10.20 -2.84 9.40
C ARG A 210 10.33 -1.61 10.30
N GLY A 211 9.27 -1.24 11.03
CA GLY A 211 9.23 -0.08 11.91
C GLY A 211 8.18 0.96 11.50
N THR A 212 8.52 2.24 11.63
CA THR A 212 7.60 3.39 11.45
C THR A 212 7.93 4.20 10.20
N HIS A 213 7.01 4.23 9.23
CA HIS A 213 7.36 4.65 7.87
C HIS A 213 6.36 5.62 7.25
N LYS A 214 6.87 6.63 6.54
CA LYS A 214 6.11 7.56 5.70
C LYS A 214 6.63 7.48 4.26
N GLN A 215 5.80 7.06 3.32
CA GLN A 215 6.20 6.86 1.94
C GLN A 215 5.28 7.61 0.95
N GLN A 216 5.89 8.23 -0.05
CA GLN A 216 5.22 8.72 -1.26
C GLN A 216 5.89 8.06 -2.48
N ALA A 217 5.09 7.38 -3.30
CA ALA A 217 5.55 6.56 -4.41
C ALA A 217 4.76 6.86 -5.69
N ARG A 218 5.47 7.07 -6.81
CA ARG A 218 4.89 7.17 -8.17
C ARG A 218 5.56 6.18 -9.12
N GLY A 219 4.76 5.37 -9.82
CA GLY A 219 5.22 4.34 -10.75
C GLY A 219 4.92 2.93 -10.24
N THR A 220 5.72 1.96 -10.68
CA THR A 220 5.51 0.53 -10.38
C THR A 220 6.20 0.13 -9.08
N HIS A 221 5.47 -0.50 -8.16
CA HIS A 221 6.06 -0.88 -6.87
C HIS A 221 5.60 -2.18 -6.22
N LYS A 222 6.56 -2.83 -5.56
CA LYS A 222 6.37 -4.01 -4.72
C LYS A 222 6.88 -3.72 -3.32
N GLN A 223 5.99 -3.73 -2.33
CA GLN A 223 6.33 -3.40 -0.95
C GLN A 223 5.89 -4.49 0.03
N GLN A 224 6.78 -4.79 0.97
CA GLN A 224 6.49 -5.59 2.17
C GLN A 224 6.77 -4.73 3.41
N ALA A 225 5.77 -4.53 4.25
CA ALA A 225 5.83 -3.62 5.39
C ALA A 225 5.32 -4.29 6.69
N ARG A 226 6.08 -4.15 7.79
CA ARG A 226 5.67 -4.56 9.15
C ARG A 226 5.84 -3.39 10.12
N GLY A 227 4.79 -3.06 10.89
CA GLY A 227 4.79 -1.96 11.87
C GLY A 227 3.71 -0.91 11.56
N THR A 228 4.06 0.37 11.71
CA THR A 228 3.15 1.52 11.50
C THR A 228 3.52 2.29 10.23
N HIS A 229 2.57 2.44 9.30
CA HIS A 229 2.89 3.00 7.97
C HIS A 229 1.87 4.02 7.48
N LYS A 230 2.36 5.11 6.89
CA LYS A 230 1.57 6.08 6.14
C LYS A 230 2.07 6.13 4.70
N GLN A 231 1.25 5.71 3.76
CA GLN A 231 1.65 5.58 2.35
C GLN A 231 0.70 6.33 1.41
N GLN A 232 1.29 7.03 0.44
CA GLN A 232 0.61 7.57 -0.73
C GLN A 232 1.24 6.98 -1.99
N ALA A 233 0.43 6.33 -2.82
CA ALA A 233 0.85 5.57 -3.99
C ALA A 233 0.07 5.99 -5.23
N ARG A 234 0.79 6.26 -6.34
CA ARG A 234 0.19 6.47 -7.67
C ARG A 234 0.84 5.53 -8.70
N GLY A 235 0.01 4.80 -9.45
CA GLY A 235 0.45 3.82 -10.45
C GLY A 235 0.19 2.37 -10.01
N THR A 236 0.96 1.43 -10.57
CA THR A 236 0.76 -0.01 -10.34
C THR A 236 1.46 -0.49 -9.08
N HIS A 237 0.74 -1.18 -8.19
CA HIS A 237 1.35 -1.62 -6.93
C HIS A 237 0.91 -2.95 -6.34
N LYS A 238 1.87 -3.63 -5.71
CA LYS A 238 1.70 -4.84 -4.91
C LYS A 238 2.17 -4.59 -3.48
N LEU A 239 1.24 -4.56 -2.53
CA LEU A 239 1.51 -4.30 -1.12
C LEU A 239 1.18 -5.51 -0.25
N GLN A 240 2.12 -5.90 0.62
CA GLN A 240 1.90 -6.83 1.72
C GLN A 240 2.21 -6.12 3.04
N ALA A 241 1.22 -5.98 3.90
CA ALA A 241 1.25 -5.13 5.08
C ALA A 241 0.80 -5.88 6.34
N ARG A 242 1.57 -5.79 7.43
CA ARG A 242 1.20 -6.26 8.77
C ARG A 242 1.33 -5.12 9.80
N GLY A 243 0.33 -4.91 10.65
CA GLY A 243 0.32 -3.87 11.68
C GLY A 243 -0.73 -2.77 11.39
N THR A 244 -0.38 -1.52 11.67
CA THR A 244 -1.28 -0.36 11.53
C THR A 244 -0.92 0.47 10.30
N HIS A 245 -1.87 0.68 9.38
CA HIS A 245 -1.58 1.34 8.09
C HIS A 245 -2.62 2.37 7.69
N LYS A 246 -2.15 3.51 7.20
CA LYS A 246 -2.94 4.52 6.49
C LYS A 246 -2.46 4.62 5.05
N LEU A 247 -3.27 4.14 4.10
CA LEU A 247 -2.92 4.07 2.69
C LEU A 247 -3.88 4.92 1.83
N GLN A 248 -3.30 5.71 0.93
CA GLN A 248 -3.99 6.37 -0.18
C GLN A 248 -3.39 5.90 -1.50
N ALA A 249 -4.20 5.26 -2.34
CA ALA A 249 -3.78 4.59 -3.56
C ALA A 249 -4.58 5.08 -4.77
N ARG A 250 -3.90 5.40 -5.87
CA ARG A 250 -4.52 5.68 -7.19
C ARG A 250 -3.88 4.81 -8.27
N GLY A 251 -4.70 4.16 -9.10
CA GLY A 251 -4.28 3.26 -10.15
C GLY A 251 -4.53 1.79 -9.80
N THR A 252 -3.79 0.89 -10.45
CA THR A 252 -3.99 -0.57 -10.32
C THR A 252 -3.26 -1.14 -9.10
N HIS A 253 -3.97 -1.88 -8.24
CA HIS A 253 -3.31 -2.45 -7.06
C HIS A 253 -3.77 -3.80 -6.54
N LYS A 254 -2.80 -4.55 -5.99
CA LYS A 254 -2.98 -5.81 -5.28
C LYS A 254 -2.48 -5.65 -3.83
N GLN A 255 -3.38 -5.76 -2.85
CA GLN A 255 -3.03 -5.59 -1.45
C GLN A 255 -3.38 -6.82 -0.62
N GLN A 256 -2.46 -7.22 0.26
CA GLN A 256 -2.69 -8.15 1.35
C GLN A 256 -2.37 -7.46 2.68
N ALA A 257 -3.36 -7.37 3.57
CA ALA A 257 -3.28 -6.59 4.80
C ALA A 257 -3.72 -7.41 6.02
N ARG A 258 -2.94 -7.40 7.10
CA ARG A 258 -3.29 -7.94 8.42
C ARG A 258 -3.13 -6.88 9.51
N GLY A 259 -4.12 -6.71 10.38
CA GLY A 259 -4.11 -5.71 11.47
C GLY A 259 -5.16 -4.61 11.26
N THR A 260 -4.82 -3.37 11.61
CA THR A 260 -5.71 -2.20 11.56
C THR A 260 -5.38 -1.30 10.37
N HIS A 261 -6.33 -1.06 9.47
CA HIS A 261 -6.06 -0.34 8.22
C HIS A 261 -7.11 0.73 7.90
N LYS A 262 -6.65 1.91 7.49
CA LYS A 262 -7.45 2.95 6.85
C LYS A 262 -7.01 3.11 5.40
N LEU A 263 -7.86 2.71 4.45
CA LEU A 263 -7.55 2.72 3.02
C LEU A 263 -8.49 3.64 2.24
N GLN A 264 -7.91 4.45 1.37
CA GLN A 264 -8.60 5.17 0.31
C GLN A 264 -8.00 4.76 -1.04
N ALA A 265 -8.83 4.15 -1.89
CA ALA A 265 -8.42 3.56 -3.16
C ALA A 265 -9.24 4.13 -4.32
N ARG A 266 -8.57 4.52 -5.42
CA ARG A 266 -9.20 4.88 -6.69
C ARG A 266 -8.60 4.09 -7.85
N GLY A 267 -9.43 3.49 -8.70
CA GLY A 267 -9.03 2.64 -9.83
C GLY A 267 -9.26 1.16 -9.56
N THR A 268 -8.56 0.30 -10.29
CA THR A 268 -8.74 -1.15 -10.24
C THR A 268 -7.99 -1.78 -9.07
N HIS A 269 -8.68 -2.56 -8.21
CA HIS A 269 -7.99 -3.20 -7.09
C HIS A 269 -8.46 -4.57 -6.63
N LYS A 270 -7.48 -5.38 -6.18
CA LYS A 270 -7.68 -6.69 -5.55
C LYS A 270 -7.14 -6.65 -4.12
N GLN A 271 -8.02 -6.78 -3.14
CA GLN A 271 -7.66 -6.69 -1.72
C GLN A 271 -8.00 -7.97 -0.95
N GLN A 272 -7.07 -8.42 -0.11
CA GLN A 272 -7.29 -9.42 0.93
C GLN A 272 -6.95 -8.80 2.29
N ALA A 273 -7.92 -8.76 3.20
CA ALA A 273 -7.83 -8.05 4.47
C ALA A 273 -8.25 -8.95 5.65
N ARG A 274 -7.44 -8.99 6.72
CA ARG A 274 -7.78 -9.61 8.01
C ARG A 274 -7.60 -8.61 9.15
N GLY A 275 -8.57 -8.51 10.06
CA GLY A 275 -8.55 -7.57 11.20
C GLY A 275 -9.59 -6.46 11.06
N THR A 276 -9.25 -5.25 11.49
CA THR A 276 -10.15 -4.08 11.51
C THR A 276 -9.84 -3.11 10.38
N HIS A 277 -10.81 -2.82 9.50
CA HIS A 277 -10.55 -2.02 8.30
C HIS A 277 -11.62 -0.94 8.07
N LYS A 278 -11.16 0.26 7.73
CA LYS A 278 -11.99 1.35 7.16
C LYS A 278 -11.56 1.59 5.72
N LEU A 279 -12.41 1.23 4.76
CA LEU A 279 -12.13 1.32 3.33
C LEU A 279 -13.08 2.29 2.62
N GLN A 280 -12.51 3.18 1.81
CA GLN A 280 -13.21 3.96 0.79
C GLN A 280 -12.64 3.62 -0.58
N ALA A 281 -13.45 3.04 -1.46
CA ALA A 281 -13.07 2.54 -2.76
C ALA A 281 -13.90 3.18 -3.88
N ARG A 282 -13.25 3.66 -4.95
CA ARG A 282 -13.90 4.09 -6.20
C ARG A 282 -13.30 3.36 -7.41
N GLY A 283 -14.15 2.82 -8.28
CA GLY A 283 -13.76 2.05 -9.47
C GLY A 283 -14.04 0.55 -9.30
N THR A 284 -13.34 -0.26 -10.07
CA THR A 284 -13.47 -1.72 -10.12
C THR A 284 -12.70 -2.41 -8.99
N HIS A 285 -13.38 -3.25 -8.18
CA HIS A 285 -12.68 -3.94 -7.09
C HIS A 285 -13.15 -5.34 -6.72
N LYS A 286 -12.18 -6.17 -6.33
CA LYS A 286 -12.38 -7.51 -5.77
C LYS A 286 -11.82 -7.56 -4.36
N GLN A 287 -12.67 -7.78 -3.36
CA GLN A 287 -12.29 -7.77 -1.95
C GLN A 287 -12.62 -9.10 -1.25
N GLN A 288 -11.67 -9.60 -0.47
CA GLN A 288 -11.88 -10.66 0.53
C GLN A 288 -11.52 -10.12 1.91
N ALA A 289 -12.48 -10.13 2.83
CA ALA A 289 -12.38 -9.50 4.14
C ALA A 289 -12.75 -10.49 5.27
N ARG A 290 -11.94 -10.56 6.32
CA ARG A 290 -12.25 -11.28 7.58
C ARG A 290 -12.06 -10.35 8.78
N GLY A 291 -13.00 -10.31 9.72
CA GLY A 291 -12.97 -9.43 10.91
C GLY A 291 -14.01 -8.32 10.84
N THR A 292 -13.67 -7.13 11.32
CA THR A 292 -14.58 -5.97 11.41
C THR A 292 -14.28 -4.94 10.32
N HIS A 293 -15.26 -4.62 9.47
CA HIS A 293 -15.03 -3.76 8.31
C HIS A 293 -16.10 -2.68 8.14
N LYS A 294 -15.65 -1.45 7.88
CA LYS A 294 -16.50 -0.34 7.40
C LYS A 294 -16.08 -0.01 5.96
N LEU A 295 -16.95 -0.31 4.99
CA LEU A 295 -16.69 -0.12 3.57
C LEU A 295 -17.65 0.89 2.95
N GLN A 296 -17.08 1.84 2.21
CA GLN A 296 -17.79 2.69 1.25
C GLN A 296 -17.25 2.44 -0.15
N ALA A 297 -18.09 1.93 -1.05
CA ALA A 297 -17.72 1.51 -2.39
C ALA A 297 -18.57 2.24 -3.45
N ARG A 298 -17.92 2.75 -4.50
CA ARG A 298 -18.58 3.27 -5.71
C ARG A 298 -18.00 2.62 -6.97
N GLY A 299 -18.86 2.15 -7.87
CA GLY A 299 -18.50 1.44 -9.10
C GLY A 299 -18.72 -0.06 -8.99
N THR A 300 -18.05 -0.83 -9.85
CA THR A 300 -18.25 -2.28 -9.96
C THR A 300 -17.46 -3.06 -8.91
N HIS A 301 -18.10 -3.93 -8.12
CA HIS A 301 -17.38 -4.68 -7.10
C HIS A 301 -17.85 -6.10 -6.79
N LYS A 302 -16.87 -6.95 -6.45
CA LYS A 302 -17.08 -8.32 -5.95
C LYS A 302 -16.49 -8.46 -4.55
N GLN A 303 -17.33 -8.73 -3.56
CA GLN A 303 -16.93 -8.81 -2.16
C GLN A 303 -17.25 -10.19 -1.56
N GLN A 304 -16.28 -10.74 -0.83
CA GLN A 304 -16.46 -11.87 0.09
C GLN A 304 -16.09 -11.42 1.51
N ALA A 305 -17.01 -11.52 2.44
CA ALA A 305 -16.87 -10.96 3.79
C ALA A 305 -17.24 -12.00 4.86
N ARG A 306 -16.43 -12.14 5.91
CA ARG A 306 -16.72 -12.94 7.12
C ARG A 306 -16.49 -12.10 8.38
N GLY A 307 -17.45 -12.08 9.31
CA GLY A 307 -17.39 -11.27 10.54
C GLY A 307 -18.44 -10.15 10.56
N THR A 308 -18.08 -8.99 11.12
CA THR A 308 -18.97 -7.84 11.29
C THR A 308 -18.72 -6.77 10.22
N HIS A 309 -19.73 -6.42 9.42
CA HIS A 309 -19.55 -5.53 8.27
C HIS A 309 -20.59 -4.41 8.18
N LYS A 310 -20.13 -3.17 7.98
CA LYS A 310 -20.97 -2.04 7.56
C LYS A 310 -20.60 -1.62 6.14
N LEU A 311 -21.48 -1.87 5.18
CA LEU A 311 -21.26 -1.58 3.76
C LEU A 311 -22.22 -0.50 3.25
N GLN A 312 -21.67 0.51 2.58
CA GLN A 312 -22.37 1.43 1.71
C GLN A 312 -21.85 1.27 0.28
N ALA A 313 -22.70 0.82 -0.64
CA ALA A 313 -22.35 0.48 -2.01
C ALA A 313 -23.22 1.26 -3.02
N ARG A 314 -22.59 1.85 -4.04
CA ARG A 314 -23.27 2.43 -5.21
C ARG A 314 -22.71 1.86 -6.52
N GLY A 315 -23.58 1.44 -7.43
CA GLY A 315 -23.23 0.80 -8.70
C GLY A 315 -23.44 -0.72 -8.66
N THR A 316 -22.79 -1.42 -9.59
CA THR A 316 -22.96 -2.86 -9.79
C THR A 316 -22.17 -3.68 -8.76
N HIS A 317 -22.81 -4.60 -8.03
CA HIS A 317 -22.07 -5.42 -7.06
C HIS A 317 -22.54 -6.85 -6.83
N LYS A 318 -21.55 -7.72 -6.55
CA LYS A 318 -21.76 -9.11 -6.13
C LYS A 318 -21.16 -9.32 -4.75
N GLN A 319 -21.98 -9.66 -3.77
CA GLN A 319 -21.57 -9.84 -2.38
C GLN A 319 -21.87 -11.24 -1.85
N GLN A 320 -20.91 -11.83 -1.14
CA GLN A 320 -21.09 -13.00 -0.29
C GLN A 320 -20.67 -12.63 1.13
N ALA A 321 -21.60 -12.66 2.08
CA ALA A 321 -21.37 -12.28 3.47
C ALA A 321 -21.76 -13.41 4.44
N ARG A 322 -20.92 -13.64 5.46
CA ARG A 322 -21.22 -14.51 6.62
C ARG A 322 -20.97 -13.74 7.92
N GLY A 323 -21.92 -13.79 8.85
CA GLY A 323 -21.86 -13.07 10.12
C GLY A 323 -22.83 -11.89 10.15
N THR A 324 -22.52 -10.88 10.97
CA THR A 324 -23.39 -9.73 11.20
C THR A 324 -23.13 -8.64 10.15
N HIS A 325 -24.17 -8.14 9.48
CA HIS A 325 -23.94 -7.10 8.46
C HIS A 325 -25.07 -6.07 8.31
N LYS A 326 -24.64 -4.81 8.10
CA LYS A 326 -25.49 -3.67 7.75
C LYS A 326 -25.13 -3.21 6.34
N LEU A 327 -26.06 -3.35 5.40
CA LEU A 327 -25.89 -3.00 3.99
C LEU A 327 -26.80 -1.84 3.57
N GLN A 328 -26.23 -0.85 2.89
CA GLN A 328 -26.95 0.14 2.12
C GLN A 328 -26.45 0.10 0.67
N ALA A 329 -27.32 -0.29 -0.26
CA ALA A 329 -26.99 -0.55 -1.64
C ALA A 329 -27.87 0.28 -2.60
N ARG A 330 -27.26 0.94 -3.59
CA ARG A 330 -27.98 1.60 -4.70
C ARG A 330 -27.42 1.13 -6.05
N GLY A 331 -28.28 0.69 -6.96
CA GLY A 331 -27.92 0.15 -8.28
C GLY A 331 -28.22 -1.34 -8.38
N THR A 332 -27.49 -2.03 -9.25
CA THR A 332 -27.67 -3.47 -9.53
C THR A 332 -26.87 -4.33 -8.56
N HIS A 333 -27.50 -5.30 -7.88
CA HIS A 333 -26.78 -6.16 -6.95
C HIS A 333 -27.23 -7.60 -6.81
N LYS A 334 -26.25 -8.49 -6.61
CA LYS A 334 -26.44 -9.91 -6.30
C LYS A 334 -25.81 -10.23 -4.95
N GLN A 335 -26.60 -10.67 -3.98
CA GLN A 335 -26.15 -10.92 -2.62
C GLN A 335 -26.46 -12.35 -2.16
N GLN A 336 -25.49 -12.96 -1.48
CA GLN A 336 -25.68 -14.16 -0.68
C GLN A 336 -25.25 -13.84 0.77
N ALA A 337 -26.17 -13.97 1.71
CA ALA A 337 -26.00 -13.60 3.10
C ALA A 337 -26.33 -14.79 4.03
N ARG A 338 -25.47 -15.05 5.01
CA ARG A 338 -25.74 -15.99 6.12
C ARG A 338 -25.47 -15.31 7.47
N GLY A 339 -26.39 -15.44 8.42
CA GLY A 339 -26.32 -14.80 9.74
C GLY A 339 -27.30 -13.63 9.87
N THR A 340 -27.01 -12.71 10.81
CA THR A 340 -27.88 -11.57 11.11
C THR A 340 -27.63 -10.41 10.14
N HIS A 341 -28.68 -9.86 9.52
CA HIS A 341 -28.50 -8.74 8.59
C HIS A 341 -29.61 -7.70 8.49
N LYS A 342 -29.18 -6.45 8.30
CA LYS A 342 -30.05 -5.30 8.03
C LYS A 342 -29.66 -4.70 6.68
N GLN A 343 -30.60 -4.65 5.75
CA GLN A 343 -30.35 -4.19 4.38
C GLN A 343 -31.34 -3.12 3.94
N GLN A 344 -30.80 -2.10 3.30
CA GLN A 344 -31.54 -1.10 2.53
C GLN A 344 -31.05 -1.14 1.09
N ALA A 345 -31.94 -1.46 0.16
CA ALA A 345 -31.63 -1.68 -1.25
C ALA A 345 -32.51 -0.79 -2.13
N ARG A 346 -31.90 -0.08 -3.09
CA ARG A 346 -32.60 0.67 -4.14
C ARG A 346 -32.10 0.26 -5.53
N GLY A 347 -33.00 -0.07 -6.43
CA GLY A 347 -32.70 -0.56 -7.78
C GLY A 347 -32.88 -2.07 -7.91
N MET A 348 -32.26 -2.67 -8.93
CA MET A 348 -32.42 -4.10 -9.22
C MET A 348 -31.59 -4.97 -8.28
N HIS A 349 -32.20 -5.97 -7.64
CA HIS A 349 -31.44 -6.92 -6.83
C HIS A 349 -31.91 -8.35 -6.77
N LYS A 350 -30.94 -9.26 -6.62
CA LYS A 350 -31.13 -10.69 -6.39
C LYS A 350 -30.48 -11.08 -5.07
N GLN A 351 -31.26 -11.55 -4.10
CA GLN A 351 -30.79 -11.88 -2.77
C GLN A 351 -31.08 -13.34 -2.40
N GLN A 352 -30.10 -14.00 -1.80
CA GLN A 352 -30.28 -15.26 -1.05
C GLN A 352 -29.85 -15.02 0.39
N ALA A 353 -30.76 -15.18 1.34
CA ALA A 353 -30.56 -14.90 2.75
C ALA A 353 -30.89 -16.14 3.60
N ARG A 354 -30.00 -16.47 4.54
CA ARG A 354 -30.27 -17.48 5.60
C ARG A 354 -29.97 -16.88 6.98
N GLY A 355 -30.88 -17.08 7.93
CA GLY A 355 -30.81 -16.54 9.28
C GLY A 355 -31.74 -15.34 9.46
N THR A 356 -31.46 -14.51 10.47
CA THR A 356 -32.33 -13.39 10.84
C THR A 356 -32.07 -12.16 9.98
N HIS A 357 -33.12 -11.59 9.37
CA HIS A 357 -32.93 -10.40 8.53
C HIS A 357 -34.05 -9.38 8.45
N LYS A 358 -33.65 -8.13 8.28
CA LYS A 358 -34.52 -6.98 8.01
C LYS A 358 -34.17 -6.36 6.67
N LEU A 359 -35.08 -6.41 5.71
CA LEU A 359 -34.90 -5.85 4.37
C LEU A 359 -35.86 -4.68 4.12
N GLN A 360 -35.32 -3.58 3.61
CA GLN A 360 -36.08 -2.48 3.01
C GLN A 360 -35.63 -2.33 1.55
N ALA A 361 -36.52 -2.64 0.62
CA ALA A 361 -36.24 -2.73 -0.81
C ALA A 361 -37.14 -1.78 -1.61
N ARG A 362 -36.56 -1.04 -2.56
CA ARG A 362 -37.29 -0.27 -3.58
C ARG A 362 -36.79 -0.61 -4.98
N GLY A 363 -37.71 -0.87 -5.90
CA GLY A 363 -37.43 -1.28 -7.27
C GLY A 363 -37.58 -2.80 -7.47
N MET A 364 -37.01 -3.31 -8.55
CA MET A 364 -37.19 -4.71 -8.94
C MET A 364 -36.34 -5.66 -8.10
N HIS A 365 -36.93 -6.71 -7.50
CA HIS A 365 -36.14 -7.67 -6.74
C HIS A 365 -36.61 -9.11 -6.71
N LYS A 366 -35.63 -10.03 -6.63
CA LYS A 366 -35.83 -11.46 -6.46
C LYS A 366 -35.14 -11.94 -5.19
N GLN A 367 -35.89 -12.46 -4.23
CA GLN A 367 -35.37 -12.87 -2.94
C GLN A 367 -35.71 -14.34 -2.64
N GLN A 368 -34.72 -15.06 -2.12
CA GLN A 368 -34.87 -16.35 -1.46
C GLN A 368 -34.43 -16.22 -0.01
N ALA A 369 -35.34 -16.42 0.93
CA ALA A 369 -35.14 -16.21 2.36
C ALA A 369 -35.42 -17.51 3.14
N ARG A 370 -34.53 -17.87 4.07
CA ARG A 370 -34.76 -18.94 5.06
C ARG A 370 -34.48 -18.45 6.47
N GLY A 371 -35.37 -18.75 7.41
CA GLY A 371 -35.30 -18.28 8.79
C GLY A 371 -36.16 -17.04 9.03
N MET A 372 -35.92 -16.35 10.14
CA MET A 372 -36.77 -15.24 10.57
C MET A 372 -36.52 -13.97 9.76
N HIS A 373 -37.56 -13.35 9.19
CA HIS A 373 -37.37 -12.10 8.45
C HIS A 373 -38.51 -11.10 8.46
N LYS A 374 -38.11 -9.82 8.38
CA LYS A 374 -39.00 -8.67 8.23
C LYS A 374 -38.66 -7.93 6.94
N GLN A 375 -39.63 -7.82 6.02
CA GLN A 375 -39.44 -7.21 4.72
C GLN A 375 -40.41 -6.05 4.49
N GLN A 376 -39.89 -4.94 3.99
CA GLN A 376 -40.66 -3.84 3.41
C GLN A 376 -40.21 -3.66 1.97
N ALA A 377 -41.11 -3.88 1.02
CA ALA A 377 -40.84 -3.91 -0.41
C ALA A 377 -41.76 -2.93 -1.16
N ARG A 378 -41.20 -2.11 -2.04
CA ARG A 378 -41.95 -1.29 -3.01
C ARG A 378 -41.45 -1.54 -4.43
N GLY A 379 -42.38 -1.72 -5.37
CA GLY A 379 -42.09 -2.05 -6.77
C GLY A 379 -42.30 -3.54 -7.07
N THR A 380 -41.71 -4.02 -8.16
CA THR A 380 -41.91 -5.39 -8.64
C THR A 380 -41.05 -6.39 -7.87
N HIS A 381 -41.63 -7.47 -7.34
CA HIS A 381 -40.81 -8.46 -6.61
C HIS A 381 -41.28 -9.91 -6.63
N LYS A 382 -40.30 -10.82 -6.58
CA LYS A 382 -40.50 -12.27 -6.44
C LYS A 382 -39.83 -12.76 -5.15
N LEU A 383 -40.62 -13.26 -4.21
CA LEU A 383 -40.15 -13.79 -2.92
C LEU A 383 -40.39 -15.30 -2.81
N GLN A 384 -39.37 -16.02 -2.38
CA GLN A 384 -39.47 -17.41 -1.89
C GLN A 384 -38.98 -17.44 -0.45
N ALA A 385 -39.88 -17.68 0.50
CA ALA A 385 -39.62 -17.60 1.93
C ALA A 385 -39.91 -18.94 2.62
N ARG A 386 -39.03 -19.36 3.54
CA ARG A 386 -39.26 -20.47 4.48
C ARG A 386 -38.97 -20.03 5.91
N GLY A 387 -39.85 -20.36 6.85
CA GLY A 387 -39.76 -19.99 8.26
C GLY A 387 -40.67 -18.81 8.61
N THR A 388 -40.40 -18.15 9.74
CA THR A 388 -41.23 -17.07 10.27
C THR A 388 -40.98 -15.75 9.52
N HIS A 389 -42.03 -15.09 9.00
CA HIS A 389 -41.84 -13.81 8.33
C HIS A 389 -42.97 -12.80 8.40
N LYS A 390 -42.58 -11.51 8.41
CA LYS A 390 -43.49 -10.36 8.34
C LYS A 390 -43.16 -9.52 7.10
N GLN A 391 -44.13 -9.35 6.21
CA GLN A 391 -43.93 -8.63 4.95
C GLN A 391 -44.94 -7.49 4.79
N GLN A 392 -44.43 -6.34 4.34
CA GLN A 392 -45.22 -5.23 3.81
C GLN A 392 -44.78 -4.98 2.37
N ALA A 393 -45.70 -5.13 1.42
CA ALA A 393 -45.44 -5.06 -0.01
C ALA A 393 -46.37 -4.04 -0.68
N ARG A 394 -45.82 -3.19 -1.56
CA ARG A 394 -46.59 -2.30 -2.45
C ARG A 394 -46.11 -2.47 -3.90
N GLY A 395 -47.05 -2.59 -4.84
CA GLY A 395 -46.79 -2.82 -6.26
C GLY A 395 -46.99 -4.29 -6.65
N THR A 396 -46.38 -4.71 -7.74
CA THR A 396 -46.61 -6.05 -8.29
C THR A 396 -45.74 -7.12 -7.60
N HIS A 397 -46.32 -8.21 -7.12
CA HIS A 397 -45.52 -9.24 -6.44
C HIS A 397 -45.98 -10.69 -6.56
N LYS A 398 -45.00 -11.59 -6.61
CA LYS A 398 -45.21 -13.05 -6.59
C LYS A 398 -44.50 -13.65 -5.39
N GLN A 399 -45.23 -14.31 -4.50
CA GLN A 399 -44.70 -14.88 -3.27
C GLN A 399 -45.00 -16.38 -3.17
N GLN A 400 -43.99 -17.13 -2.76
CA GLN A 400 -44.09 -18.51 -2.31
C GLN A 400 -43.58 -18.57 -0.86
N ALA A 401 -44.46 -18.90 0.08
CA ALA A 401 -44.18 -18.87 1.51
C ALA A 401 -44.45 -20.26 2.13
N ARG A 402 -43.54 -20.73 2.99
CA ARG A 402 -43.76 -21.91 3.85
C ARG A 402 -43.44 -21.58 5.31
N GLY A 403 -44.30 -22.00 6.23
CA GLY A 403 -44.20 -21.71 7.66
C GLY A 403 -45.12 -20.56 8.08
N THR A 404 -44.80 -19.92 9.20
CA THR A 404 -45.65 -18.87 9.79
C THR A 404 -45.41 -17.51 9.15
N HIS A 405 -46.46 -16.84 8.68
CA HIS A 405 -46.28 -15.51 8.07
C HIS A 405 -47.42 -14.51 8.22
N LYS A 406 -47.04 -13.23 8.28
CA LYS A 406 -47.95 -12.08 8.30
C LYS A 406 -47.65 -11.16 7.12
N GLN A 407 -48.61 -10.96 6.23
CA GLN A 407 -48.45 -10.17 5.01
C GLN A 407 -49.44 -9.00 4.95
N GLN A 408 -48.94 -7.82 4.59
CA GLN A 408 -49.74 -6.67 4.16
C GLN A 408 -49.33 -6.32 2.73
N ALA A 409 -50.27 -6.43 1.80
CA ALA A 409 -50.04 -6.29 0.36
C ALA A 409 -50.96 -5.20 -0.22
N ARG A 410 -50.41 -4.30 -1.05
CA ARG A 410 -51.19 -3.37 -1.88
C ARG A 410 -50.74 -3.45 -3.34
N GLY A 411 -51.69 -3.51 -4.27
CA GLY A 411 -51.44 -3.67 -5.70
C GLY A 411 -51.64 -5.13 -6.16
N THR A 412 -51.06 -5.49 -7.30
CA THR A 412 -51.27 -6.81 -7.90
C THR A 412 -50.41 -7.88 -7.24
N HIS A 413 -50.99 -9.00 -6.80
CA HIS A 413 -50.19 -10.06 -6.18
C HIS A 413 -50.66 -11.49 -6.38
N LYS A 414 -49.68 -12.41 -6.47
CA LYS A 414 -49.89 -13.85 -6.51
C LYS A 414 -49.20 -14.50 -5.31
N LEU A 415 -49.97 -15.10 -4.40
CA LEU A 415 -49.47 -15.79 -3.21
C LEU A 415 -49.68 -17.31 -3.32
N GLN A 416 -48.63 -18.07 -3.01
CA GLN A 416 -48.70 -19.51 -2.74
C GLN A 416 -48.15 -19.75 -1.34
N ALA A 417 -49.01 -20.11 -0.40
CA ALA A 417 -48.71 -20.20 1.03
C ALA A 417 -48.96 -21.62 1.55
N ARG A 418 -48.06 -22.14 2.39
CA ARG A 418 -48.26 -23.37 3.19
C ARG A 418 -47.91 -23.13 4.66
N GLY A 419 -48.77 -23.55 5.58
CA GLY A 419 -48.61 -23.37 7.03
C GLY A 419 -49.61 -22.34 7.58
N MET A 420 -49.22 -21.62 8.64
CA MET A 420 -50.09 -20.63 9.26
C MET A 420 -49.86 -19.23 8.67
N HIS A 421 -50.92 -18.54 8.23
CA HIS A 421 -50.77 -17.16 7.74
C HIS A 421 -51.90 -16.19 7.99
N LYS A 422 -51.51 -14.92 8.17
CA LYS A 422 -52.43 -13.78 8.28
C LYS A 422 -52.14 -12.78 7.16
N GLN A 423 -53.12 -12.49 6.32
CA GLN A 423 -52.97 -11.61 5.16
C GLN A 423 -53.97 -10.45 5.16
N GLN A 424 -53.47 -9.26 4.86
CA GLN A 424 -54.26 -8.08 4.51
C GLN A 424 -53.88 -7.64 3.10
N ALA A 425 -54.82 -7.71 2.16
CA ALA A 425 -54.61 -7.50 0.74
C ALA A 425 -55.53 -6.38 0.23
N ARG A 426 -54.99 -5.44 -0.56
CA ARG A 426 -55.77 -4.44 -1.31
C ARG A 426 -55.36 -4.44 -2.79
N GLY A 427 -56.33 -4.46 -3.69
CA GLY A 427 -56.14 -4.56 -5.15
C GLY A 427 -56.27 -6.00 -5.66
N MET A 428 -55.81 -6.24 -6.88
CA MET A 428 -55.97 -7.54 -7.54
C MET A 428 -55.10 -8.64 -6.93
N HIS A 429 -55.68 -9.77 -6.54
CA HIS A 429 -54.89 -10.90 -6.02
C HIS A 429 -55.37 -12.30 -6.34
N LYS A 430 -54.39 -13.21 -6.49
CA LYS A 430 -54.60 -14.64 -6.66
C LYS A 430 -53.88 -15.40 -5.55
N GLN A 431 -54.60 -16.20 -4.78
CA GLN A 431 -54.06 -16.92 -3.62
C GLN A 431 -54.28 -18.43 -3.74
N GLN A 432 -53.25 -19.19 -3.42
CA GLN A 432 -53.31 -20.62 -3.17
C GLN A 432 -52.75 -20.88 -1.78
N ALA A 433 -53.59 -21.33 -0.85
CA ALA A 433 -53.28 -21.50 0.57
C ALA A 433 -53.51 -22.95 1.01
N ARG A 434 -52.57 -23.51 1.78
CA ARG A 434 -52.76 -24.80 2.49
C ARG A 434 -52.41 -24.65 3.97
N GLY A 435 -53.31 -25.08 4.85
CA GLY A 435 -53.19 -24.93 6.31
C GLY A 435 -54.04 -23.79 6.86
N MET A 436 -53.77 -23.39 8.11
CA MET A 436 -54.56 -22.38 8.82
C MET A 436 -54.34 -20.95 8.28
N HIS A 437 -55.40 -20.25 7.89
CA HIS A 437 -55.24 -18.87 7.43
C HIS A 437 -56.36 -17.90 7.75
N LYS A 438 -55.98 -16.64 8.02
CA LYS A 438 -56.90 -15.51 8.21
C LYS A 438 -56.63 -14.42 7.16
N GLN A 439 -57.64 -14.05 6.38
CA GLN A 439 -57.51 -13.12 5.26
C GLN A 439 -58.50 -11.96 5.35
N GLN A 440 -57.99 -10.75 5.09
CA GLN A 440 -58.78 -9.54 4.85
C GLN A 440 -58.43 -9.00 3.47
N ALA A 441 -59.39 -9.01 2.55
CA ALA A 441 -59.22 -8.67 1.14
C ALA A 441 -60.10 -7.48 0.74
N ARG A 442 -59.56 -6.52 -0.03
CA ARG A 442 -60.35 -5.47 -0.70
C ARG A 442 -59.97 -5.37 -2.18
N GLY A 443 -60.96 -5.35 -3.09
CA GLY A 443 -60.77 -5.37 -4.54
C GLY A 443 -60.99 -6.77 -5.13
N MET A 444 -60.47 -7.02 -6.35
CA MET A 444 -60.65 -8.30 -7.03
C MET A 444 -59.77 -9.43 -6.47
N HIS A 445 -60.37 -10.59 -6.13
CA HIS A 445 -59.58 -11.74 -5.69
C HIS A 445 -60.09 -13.12 -6.12
N LYS A 446 -59.13 -13.99 -6.44
CA LYS A 446 -59.34 -15.42 -6.69
C LYS A 446 -58.58 -16.26 -5.67
N GLN A 447 -59.28 -17.14 -4.95
CA GLN A 447 -58.70 -17.92 -3.86
C GLN A 447 -58.95 -19.42 -4.04
N GLN A 448 -57.88 -20.19 -3.82
CA GLN A 448 -57.92 -21.64 -3.66
C GLN A 448 -57.35 -21.99 -2.28
N ALA A 449 -58.15 -22.62 -1.43
CA ALA A 449 -57.81 -22.89 -0.03
C ALA A 449 -58.02 -24.37 0.30
N ARG A 450 -57.11 -24.96 1.09
CA ARG A 450 -57.28 -26.29 1.72
C ARG A 450 -56.89 -26.21 3.20
N GLY A 451 -57.77 -26.67 4.09
CA GLY A 451 -57.64 -26.56 5.55
C GLY A 451 -58.43 -25.37 6.15
N MET A 452 -58.29 -25.16 7.46
CA MET A 452 -59.05 -24.16 8.20
C MET A 452 -58.78 -22.72 7.73
N HIS A 453 -59.86 -21.95 7.48
CA HIS A 453 -59.74 -20.59 6.97
C HIS A 453 -60.80 -19.64 7.51
N LYS A 454 -60.43 -18.38 7.72
CA LYS A 454 -61.35 -17.27 8.03
C LYS A 454 -61.09 -16.11 7.08
N GLN A 455 -62.11 -15.71 6.32
CA GLN A 455 -61.99 -14.71 5.27
C GLN A 455 -62.98 -13.56 5.46
N GLN A 456 -62.51 -12.34 5.27
CA GLN A 456 -63.32 -11.13 5.16
C GLN A 456 -62.94 -10.44 3.85
N ALA A 457 -63.89 -10.28 2.93
CA ALA A 457 -63.65 -9.72 1.61
C ALA A 457 -64.62 -8.58 1.29
N ARG A 458 -64.14 -7.55 0.57
CA ARG A 458 -64.97 -6.48 -0.01
C ARG A 458 -64.57 -6.27 -1.48
N GLY A 459 -65.50 -6.47 -2.41
CA GLY A 459 -65.26 -6.45 -3.87
C GLY A 459 -65.42 -7.83 -4.54
N MET A 460 -65.17 -7.90 -5.84
CA MET A 460 -65.41 -9.11 -6.65
C MET A 460 -64.54 -10.31 -6.21
N HIS A 461 -65.18 -11.46 -5.95
CA HIS A 461 -64.55 -12.66 -5.37
C HIS A 461 -64.86 -13.93 -6.17
N LYS A 462 -63.85 -14.80 -6.36
CA LYS A 462 -64.06 -16.21 -6.78
C LYS A 462 -63.29 -17.16 -5.86
N GLN A 463 -63.98 -18.01 -5.10
CA GLN A 463 -63.41 -19.03 -4.21
C GLN A 463 -63.58 -20.44 -4.78
N GLN A 464 -62.55 -21.28 -4.65
CA GLN A 464 -62.62 -22.73 -4.84
C GLN A 464 -62.03 -23.39 -3.59
N ALA A 465 -62.84 -24.13 -2.85
CA ALA A 465 -62.45 -24.85 -1.64
C ALA A 465 -62.60 -26.35 -1.87
N ASN A 466 -61.59 -27.15 -1.50
CA ASN A 466 -61.74 -28.61 -1.42
C ASN A 466 -61.79 -28.93 0.09
N LEU A 467 -62.98 -29.31 0.57
CA LEU A 467 -63.36 -29.51 1.99
C LEU A 467 -62.58 -30.69 2.60
N THR A 468 -62.07 -30.61 3.83
CA THR A 468 -62.80 -30.64 5.10
C THR A 468 -62.68 -29.35 5.95
N ALA A 469 -63.83 -28.78 6.37
CA ALA A 469 -64.08 -27.92 7.55
C ALA A 469 -65.01 -26.70 7.30
N VAL A 470 -65.86 -26.49 8.31
CA VAL A 470 -67.07 -25.63 8.47
C VAL A 470 -66.90 -24.14 8.12
N PRO A 471 -67.82 -23.53 7.36
CA PRO A 471 -67.85 -22.10 7.11
C PRO A 471 -68.56 -21.34 8.25
N ILE A 472 -67.86 -20.47 8.97
CA ILE A 472 -68.51 -19.39 9.74
C ILE A 472 -68.59 -18.17 8.84
N HIS A 473 -69.74 -17.99 8.18
CA HIS A 473 -70.09 -16.77 7.47
C HIS A 473 -70.25 -15.61 8.44
N CYS A 474 -69.66 -14.47 8.11
CA CYS A 474 -69.98 -13.19 8.75
C CYS A 474 -70.24 -12.23 7.60
N ASN A 475 -71.51 -12.18 7.21
CA ASN A 475 -72.03 -11.37 6.13
C ASN A 475 -71.96 -9.90 6.56
N ASN A 476 -71.37 -9.06 5.72
CA ASN A 476 -71.67 -7.63 5.76
C ASN A 476 -71.58 -7.13 4.32
N MET A 477 -72.59 -7.57 3.54
CA MET A 477 -72.96 -6.99 2.26
C MET A 477 -73.49 -5.58 2.54
N ARG A 478 -72.84 -4.55 2.01
CA ARG A 478 -73.53 -3.31 1.63
C ARG A 478 -73.57 -3.31 0.11
N HIS A 479 -74.75 -3.57 -0.42
CA HIS A 479 -75.15 -3.15 -1.75
C HIS A 479 -75.08 -1.62 -1.82
N CYS A 480 -74.53 -1.11 -2.91
CA CYS A 480 -74.99 0.10 -3.61
C CYS A 480 -74.44 -0.04 -5.03
N ILE A 481 -75.35 0.12 -5.98
CA ILE A 481 -75.22 -0.02 -7.44
C ILE A 481 -74.06 0.80 -7.99
#